data_AF-X6GBF1-F1
#
_entry.id   AF-X6GBF1-F1
#
_cell.length_a   1.000
_cell.length_b   1.000
_cell.length_c   1.000
_cell.angle_alpha   90.00
_cell.angle_beta   90.00
_cell.angle_gamma   90.00
#
_symmetry.space_group_name_H-M   'P 1'
#
loop_
_entity.id
_entity.type
_entity.pdbx_description
1 polymer ?
#
loop_
_entity_poly.entity_id
_entity_poly.type
_entity_poly.pdbx_seq_one_letter_code
_entity_poly.pdbx_strand_id
1 'polypeptide(L)'
;MYVQGVSTRKVKAITEELCGHAFSASSISAINKRLDESLKAFAERPLQEPFPYLILDARYEKVREAGIVMSQAVLIAVGIDWDGRRQILAVEMANRESRSAWKDFLVGLKARGLKGVELVVSDDHAGLVAAIGEVIPEAAWQRCY
;
A
#
# COMPACT_ATOMS: atom_id res chain seq x y z
N MET A 1 -13.18 -11.82 -9.26
CA MET A 1 -12.88 -11.27 -10.60
C MET A 1 -12.26 -9.88 -10.53
N TYR A 2 -12.89 -8.89 -9.89
CA TYR A 2 -12.32 -7.53 -9.82
C TYR A 2 -10.94 -7.47 -9.15
N VAL A 3 -10.77 -8.10 -7.98
CA VAL A 3 -9.47 -8.22 -7.27
C VAL A 3 -8.40 -8.93 -8.11
N GLN A 4 -8.81 -9.76 -9.07
CA GLN A 4 -7.92 -10.44 -10.02
C GLN A 4 -7.60 -9.58 -11.26
N GLY A 5 -7.89 -8.27 -11.22
CA GLY A 5 -7.58 -7.33 -12.29
C GLY A 5 -8.60 -7.27 -13.44
N VAL A 6 -9.75 -7.94 -13.33
CA VAL A 6 -10.78 -7.89 -14.38
C VAL A 6 -11.60 -6.60 -14.27
N SER A 7 -11.60 -5.80 -15.34
CA SER A 7 -12.37 -4.54 -15.38
C SER A 7 -13.87 -4.79 -15.18
N THR A 8 -14.58 -3.83 -14.58
CA THR A 8 -16.03 -3.95 -14.30
C THR A 8 -16.86 -4.23 -15.57
N ARG A 9 -16.45 -3.68 -16.72
CA ARG A 9 -17.08 -3.98 -18.03
C ARG A 9 -16.83 -5.42 -18.49
N LYS A 10 -15.63 -5.96 -18.27
CA LYS A 10 -15.31 -7.36 -18.58
C LYS A 10 -16.04 -8.32 -17.65
N VAL A 11 -16.18 -7.98 -16.36
CA VAL A 11 -16.97 -8.78 -15.41
C VAL A 11 -18.40 -8.90 -15.89
N LYS A 12 -19.04 -7.78 -16.31
CA LYS A 12 -20.38 -7.81 -16.90
C LYS A 12 -20.48 -8.82 -18.04
N ALA A 13 -19.59 -8.71 -19.02
CA ALA A 13 -19.61 -9.56 -20.22
C ALA A 13 -19.45 -11.05 -19.86
N ILE A 14 -18.54 -11.37 -18.95
CA ILE A 14 -18.31 -12.76 -18.51
C ILE A 14 -19.51 -13.31 -17.75
N THR A 15 -20.14 -12.53 -16.86
CA THR A 15 -21.31 -13.00 -16.11
C THR A 15 -22.53 -13.20 -17.00
N GLU A 16 -22.68 -12.36 -18.04
CA GLU A 16 -23.74 -12.52 -19.04
C GLU A 16 -23.56 -13.82 -19.83
N GLU A 17 -22.35 -14.07 -20.32
CA GLU A 17 -22.02 -15.27 -21.10
C GLU A 17 -22.12 -16.56 -20.28
N LEU A 18 -21.55 -16.60 -19.07
CA LEU A 18 -21.43 -17.82 -18.28
C LEU A 18 -22.65 -18.11 -17.40
N CYS A 19 -23.36 -17.08 -16.97
CA CYS A 19 -24.45 -17.21 -15.99
C CYS A 19 -25.81 -16.76 -16.54
N GLY A 20 -25.90 -16.29 -17.78
CA GLY A 20 -27.14 -15.77 -18.38
C GLY A 20 -27.67 -14.49 -17.70
N HIS A 21 -26.86 -13.85 -16.85
CA HIS A 21 -27.25 -12.67 -16.08
C HIS A 21 -26.14 -11.62 -16.05
N ALA A 22 -26.46 -10.41 -16.50
CA ALA A 22 -25.50 -9.32 -16.58
C ALA A 22 -25.58 -8.40 -15.35
N PHE A 23 -24.46 -8.21 -14.66
CA PHE A 23 -24.35 -7.17 -13.63
C PHE A 23 -23.81 -5.87 -14.24
N SER A 24 -24.45 -4.74 -13.96
CA SER A 24 -23.96 -3.45 -14.43
C SER A 24 -22.60 -3.09 -13.80
N ALA A 25 -21.80 -2.26 -14.48
CA ALA A 25 -20.52 -1.80 -13.95
C ALA A 25 -20.68 -1.03 -12.61
N SER A 26 -21.80 -0.31 -12.43
CA SER A 26 -22.13 0.37 -11.17
C SER A 26 -22.52 -0.62 -10.08
N SER A 27 -23.25 -1.70 -10.40
CA SER A 27 -23.54 -2.79 -9.44
C SER A 27 -22.25 -3.44 -8.95
N ILE A 28 -21.31 -3.76 -9.85
CA ILE A 28 -20.01 -4.33 -9.49
C ILE A 28 -19.21 -3.36 -8.61
N SER A 29 -19.20 -2.08 -8.95
CA SER A 29 -18.56 -1.03 -8.13
C SER A 29 -19.18 -0.94 -6.73
N ALA A 30 -20.51 -0.97 -6.62
CA ALA A 30 -21.21 -0.94 -5.33
C ALA A 30 -20.93 -2.17 -4.46
N ILE A 31 -20.77 -3.35 -5.07
CA ILE A 31 -20.35 -4.56 -4.36
C ILE A 31 -18.92 -4.39 -3.83
N ASN A 32 -18.01 -3.86 -4.64
CA ASN A 32 -16.62 -3.64 -4.23
C ASN A 32 -16.48 -2.62 -3.10
N LYS A 33 -17.36 -1.61 -3.01
CA LYS A 33 -17.38 -0.66 -1.88
C LYS A 33 -17.56 -1.32 -0.53
N ARG A 34 -18.14 -2.53 -0.47
CA ARG A 34 -18.24 -3.29 0.79
C ARG A 34 -16.87 -3.71 1.33
N LEU A 35 -15.82 -3.67 0.50
CA LEU A 35 -14.45 -3.92 0.94
C LEU A 35 -13.85 -2.71 1.68
N ASP A 36 -14.39 -1.51 1.53
CA ASP A 36 -13.81 -0.28 2.09
C ASP A 36 -13.66 -0.36 3.61
N GLU A 37 -14.65 -0.93 4.31
CA GLU A 37 -14.58 -1.15 5.77
C GLU A 37 -13.47 -2.14 6.15
N SER A 38 -13.35 -3.24 5.41
CA SER A 38 -12.30 -4.25 5.64
C SER A 38 -10.91 -3.70 5.33
N LEU A 39 -10.78 -2.91 4.26
CA LEU A 39 -9.53 -2.23 3.89
C LEU A 39 -9.14 -1.20 4.93
N LYS A 40 -10.10 -0.42 5.45
CA LYS A 40 -9.85 0.54 6.53
C LYS A 40 -9.40 -0.17 7.80
N ALA A 41 -10.12 -1.22 8.22
CA ALA A 41 -9.74 -2.01 9.38
C ALA A 41 -8.33 -2.62 9.21
N PHE A 42 -7.99 -3.10 8.01
CA PHE A 42 -6.65 -3.57 7.70
C PHE A 42 -5.61 -2.45 7.77
N ALA A 43 -5.88 -1.28 7.20
CA ALA A 43 -4.97 -0.15 7.15
C ALA A 43 -4.71 0.47 8.54
N GLU A 44 -5.69 0.42 9.44
CA GLU A 44 -5.59 0.99 10.79
C GLU A 44 -5.16 -0.02 11.85
N ARG A 45 -5.03 -1.31 11.50
CA ARG A 45 -4.75 -2.37 12.49
C ARG A 45 -3.44 -2.13 13.27
N PRO A 46 -3.39 -2.46 14.57
CA PRO A 46 -2.15 -2.46 15.34
C PRO A 46 -1.14 -3.48 14.79
N LEU A 47 0.14 -3.11 14.86
CA LEU A 47 1.29 -3.95 14.53
C LEU A 47 1.85 -4.52 15.84
N GLN A 48 1.50 -5.77 16.16
CA GLN A 48 1.79 -6.36 17.47
C GLN A 48 3.19 -7.00 17.54
N GLU A 49 3.57 -7.68 16.45
CA GLU A 49 4.83 -8.40 16.31
C GLU A 49 6.00 -7.46 15.95
N PRO A 50 7.24 -7.79 16.35
CA PRO A 50 8.42 -7.12 15.84
C PRO A 50 8.68 -7.47 14.36
N PHE A 51 9.18 -6.49 13.60
CA PHE A 51 9.53 -6.66 12.19
C PHE A 51 10.99 -6.27 11.95
N PRO A 52 11.95 -7.21 12.10
CA PRO A 52 13.38 -6.93 11.90
C PRO A 52 13.73 -6.40 10.52
N TYR A 53 12.98 -6.76 9.48
CA TYR A 53 13.23 -6.23 8.14
C TYR A 53 12.01 -5.47 7.62
N LEU A 54 12.27 -4.29 7.08
CA LEU A 54 11.28 -3.43 6.46
C LEU A 54 11.69 -3.14 5.01
N ILE A 55 10.83 -3.48 4.07
CA ILE A 55 10.99 -3.10 2.66
C ILE A 55 10.03 -1.96 2.36
N LEU A 56 10.56 -0.89 1.77
CA LEU A 56 9.80 0.29 1.37
C LEU A 56 9.89 0.44 -0.16
N ASP A 57 8.74 0.63 -0.78
CA ASP A 57 8.62 0.79 -2.23
C ASP A 57 7.54 1.82 -2.57
N ALA A 58 7.64 2.41 -3.77
CA ALA A 58 6.65 3.32 -4.31
C ALA A 58 6.27 2.95 -5.74
N ARG A 59 4.98 3.03 -6.03
CA ARG A 59 4.42 2.82 -7.37
C ARG A 59 3.64 4.05 -7.80
N TYR A 60 3.86 4.51 -9.03
CA TYR A 60 3.10 5.62 -9.57
C TYR A 60 1.87 5.13 -10.32
N GLU A 61 0.70 5.61 -9.89
CA GLU A 61 -0.59 5.30 -10.51
C GLU A 61 -1.24 6.55 -11.09
N LYS A 62 -1.98 6.38 -12.19
CA LYS A 62 -2.76 7.46 -12.80
C LYS A 62 -4.15 7.52 -12.15
N VAL A 63 -4.36 8.53 -11.32
CA VAL A 63 -5.59 8.75 -10.58
C VAL A 63 -6.35 9.92 -11.19
N ARG A 64 -7.68 9.82 -11.25
CA ARG A 64 -8.54 10.92 -11.66
C ARG A 64 -9.14 11.58 -10.42
N GLU A 65 -8.77 12.83 -10.19
CA GLU A 65 -9.24 13.62 -9.06
C GLU A 65 -9.77 14.96 -9.58
N ALA A 66 -10.97 15.35 -9.13
CA ALA A 66 -11.67 16.56 -9.60
C ALA A 66 -11.73 16.72 -11.14
N GLY A 67 -11.81 15.61 -11.88
CA GLY A 67 -11.84 15.60 -13.35
C GLY A 67 -10.48 15.65 -14.05
N ILE A 68 -9.38 15.81 -13.30
CA ILE A 68 -8.02 15.86 -13.83
C ILE A 68 -7.31 14.54 -13.57
N VAL A 69 -6.60 14.02 -14.58
CA VAL A 69 -5.75 12.82 -14.42
C VAL A 69 -4.37 13.26 -13.97
N MET A 70 -3.92 12.77 -12.82
CA MET A 70 -2.62 13.05 -12.24
C MET A 70 -1.88 11.77 -11.86
N SER A 71 -0.54 11.85 -11.79
CA SER A 71 0.28 10.77 -11.22
C SER A 71 0.32 10.96 -9.71
N GLN A 72 -0.05 9.93 -8.97
CA GLN A 72 0.13 9.87 -7.52
C GLN A 72 1.02 8.69 -7.17
N ALA A 73 1.80 8.82 -6.10
CA ALA A 73 2.62 7.75 -5.55
C ALA A 73 1.76 6.89 -4.62
N VAL A 74 1.92 5.58 -4.71
CA VAL A 74 1.38 4.59 -3.78
C VAL A 74 2.57 4.06 -2.99
N LEU A 75 2.68 4.46 -1.74
CA LEU A 75 3.74 4.07 -0.81
C LEU A 75 3.38 2.72 -0.19
N ILE A 76 4.34 1.81 -0.12
CA ILE A 76 4.12 0.43 0.34
C ILE A 76 5.17 0.10 1.40
N ALA A 77 4.72 -0.48 2.50
CA ALA A 77 5.58 -1.07 3.52
C ALA A 77 5.34 -2.57 3.62
N VAL A 78 6.40 -3.35 3.48
CA VAL A 78 6.40 -4.79 3.71
C VAL A 78 7.30 -5.10 4.91
N GLY A 79 6.72 -5.65 5.96
CA GLY A 79 7.44 -6.13 7.13
C GLY A 79 7.76 -7.61 6.99
N ILE A 80 8.90 -8.03 7.51
CA ILE A 80 9.29 -9.43 7.63
C ILE A 80 9.55 -9.70 9.11
N ASP A 81 8.82 -10.65 9.68
CA ASP A 81 9.01 -11.07 11.07
C ASP A 81 10.22 -12.01 11.24
N TRP A 82 10.51 -12.40 12.48
CA TRP A 82 11.61 -13.31 12.81
C TRP A 82 11.48 -14.71 12.20
N ASP A 83 10.25 -15.13 11.86
CA ASP A 83 9.99 -16.38 11.16
C ASP A 83 10.20 -16.25 9.64
N GLY A 84 10.57 -15.07 9.15
CA GLY A 84 10.76 -14.77 7.74
C GLY A 84 9.45 -14.54 6.97
N ARG A 85 8.31 -14.38 7.66
CA ARG A 85 7.01 -14.19 7.00
C ARG A 85 6.82 -12.74 6.60
N ARG A 86 6.49 -12.55 5.32
CA ARG A 86 6.22 -11.23 4.72
C ARG A 86 4.79 -10.81 4.98
N GLN A 87 4.60 -9.56 5.40
CA GLN A 87 3.30 -8.96 5.63
C GLN A 87 3.25 -7.54 5.09
N ILE A 88 2.19 -7.17 4.37
CA ILE A 88 1.94 -5.77 3.98
C ILE A 88 1.51 -4.99 5.22
N LEU A 89 2.33 -4.06 5.70
CA LEU A 89 2.04 -3.27 6.90
C LEU A 89 1.16 -2.05 6.59
N ALA A 90 1.43 -1.39 5.46
CA ALA A 90 0.67 -0.24 4.99
C ALA A 90 0.75 -0.09 3.46
N VAL A 91 -0.31 0.48 2.89
CA VAL A 91 -0.39 0.96 1.51
C VAL A 91 -1.12 2.30 1.56
N GLU A 92 -0.44 3.38 1.20
CA GLU A 92 -1.00 4.74 1.31
C GLU A 92 -0.72 5.55 0.05
N MET A 93 -1.66 6.41 -0.33
CA MET A 93 -1.47 7.33 -1.45
C MET A 93 -0.79 8.61 -0.97
N ALA A 94 0.16 9.09 -1.76
CA ALA A 94 0.81 10.37 -1.60
C ALA A 94 0.79 11.12 -2.93
N ASN A 95 0.70 12.46 -2.88
CA ASN A 95 0.72 13.29 -4.08
C ASN A 95 2.01 13.12 -4.90
N ARG A 96 3.13 12.84 -4.22
CA ARG A 96 4.44 12.54 -4.78
C ARG A 96 5.31 11.91 -3.70
N GLU A 97 6.41 11.30 -4.13
CA GLU A 97 7.49 10.97 -3.21
C GLU A 97 8.18 12.24 -2.74
N SER A 98 8.16 12.48 -1.43
CA SER A 98 8.87 13.56 -0.77
C SER A 98 9.34 13.09 0.59
N ARG A 99 10.31 13.78 1.18
CA ARG A 99 10.74 13.48 2.56
C ARG A 99 9.57 13.55 3.55
N SER A 100 8.69 14.55 3.41
CA SER A 100 7.54 14.70 4.31
C SER A 100 6.55 13.54 4.16
N ALA A 101 6.23 13.13 2.92
CA ALA A 101 5.32 12.02 2.69
C ALA A 101 5.86 10.71 3.28
N TRP A 102 7.15 10.43 3.05
CA TRP A 102 7.79 9.25 3.64
C TRP A 102 7.91 9.31 5.15
N LYS A 103 8.18 10.50 5.72
CA LYS A 103 8.22 10.70 7.17
C LYS A 103 6.85 10.43 7.79
N ASP A 104 5.78 11.02 7.25
CA ASP A 104 4.42 10.86 7.76
C ASP A 104 4.00 9.38 7.70
N PHE A 105 4.31 8.70 6.59
CA PHE A 105 4.09 7.27 6.40
C PHE A 105 4.81 6.41 7.46
N LEU A 106 6.10 6.64 7.69
CA LEU A 106 6.89 5.91 8.70
C LEU A 106 6.43 6.23 10.13
N VAL A 107 6.07 7.48 10.42
CA VAL A 107 5.51 7.88 11.71
C VAL A 107 4.18 7.17 11.96
N GLY A 108 3.31 7.07 10.94
CA GLY A 108 2.07 6.31 11.01
C GLY A 108 2.29 4.83 11.36
N LEU A 109 3.31 4.19 10.76
CA LEU A 109 3.70 2.82 11.10
C LEU A 109 4.17 2.69 12.56
N LYS A 110 5.02 3.61 13.06
CA LYS A 110 5.45 3.60 14.46
C LYS A 110 4.28 3.82 15.42
N ALA A 111 3.37 4.74 15.10
CA ALA A 111 2.17 5.00 15.90
C ALA A 111 1.26 3.75 15.98
N ARG A 112 1.23 2.92 14.93
CA ARG A 112 0.52 1.65 14.90
C ARG A 112 1.25 0.51 15.61
N GLY A 113 2.50 0.69 16.04
CA GLY A 113 3.26 -0.30 16.81
C GLY A 113 4.47 -0.91 16.11
N LEU A 114 4.88 -0.41 14.94
CA LEU A 114 6.12 -0.87 14.28
C LEU A 114 7.32 -0.72 15.24
N LYS A 115 8.01 -1.83 15.50
CA LYS A 115 9.12 -1.91 16.44
C LYS A 115 10.11 -3.01 16.04
N GLY A 116 11.34 -2.87 16.52
CA GLY A 116 12.41 -3.86 16.34
C GLY A 116 12.94 -3.96 14.92
N VAL A 117 12.89 -2.87 14.14
CA VAL A 117 13.44 -2.82 12.78
C VAL A 117 14.96 -2.75 12.86
N GLU A 118 15.64 -3.73 12.25
CA GLU A 118 17.11 -3.82 12.19
C GLU A 118 17.65 -3.40 10.82
N LEU A 119 16.89 -3.65 9.75
CA LEU A 119 17.27 -3.31 8.38
C LEU A 119 16.09 -2.77 7.59
N VAL A 120 16.29 -1.61 6.96
CA VAL A 120 15.38 -1.04 5.97
C VAL A 120 15.98 -1.20 4.58
N VAL A 121 15.21 -1.75 3.65
CA VAL A 121 15.56 -1.89 2.24
C VAL A 121 14.65 -1.02 1.38
N SER A 122 15.24 -0.15 0.57
CA SER A 122 14.50 0.71 -0.36
C SER A 122 15.35 1.08 -1.57
N ASP A 123 14.78 1.81 -2.54
CA ASP A 123 15.61 2.52 -3.51
C ASP A 123 16.39 3.69 -2.87
N ASP A 124 17.20 4.38 -3.67
CA ASP A 124 18.01 5.51 -3.25
C ASP A 124 17.27 6.86 -3.40
N HIS A 125 15.93 6.86 -3.26
CA HIS A 125 15.18 8.10 -3.31
C HIS A 125 15.56 8.97 -2.10
N ALA A 126 16.19 10.13 -2.34
CA ALA A 126 16.78 10.96 -1.29
C ALA A 126 15.79 11.36 -0.18
N GLY A 127 14.51 11.58 -0.53
CA GLY A 127 13.47 11.88 0.46
C GLY A 127 13.15 10.70 1.37
N LEU A 128 13.21 9.48 0.82
CA LEU A 128 12.97 8.24 1.57
C LEU A 128 14.14 7.95 2.50
N VAL A 129 15.37 7.97 1.99
CA VAL A 129 16.59 7.75 2.79
C VAL A 129 16.69 8.74 3.95
N ALA A 130 16.38 10.03 3.70
CA ALA A 130 16.35 11.04 4.75
C ALA A 130 15.25 10.79 5.80
N ALA A 131 14.07 10.30 5.40
CA ALA A 131 12.99 9.98 6.32
C ALA A 131 13.29 8.74 7.17
N ILE A 132 13.92 7.72 6.58
CA ILE A 132 14.38 6.51 7.30
C ILE A 132 15.35 6.91 8.41
N GLY A 133 16.41 7.67 8.08
CA GLY A 133 17.40 8.11 9.06
C GLY A 133 16.84 9.03 10.15
N GLU A 134 15.69 9.67 9.93
CA GLU A 134 15.01 10.50 10.92
C GLU A 134 14.07 9.69 11.83
N VAL A 135 13.29 8.77 11.27
CA VAL A 135 12.20 8.10 11.98
C VAL A 135 12.62 6.76 12.59
N ILE A 136 13.57 6.07 11.96
CA ILE A 136 14.10 4.76 12.38
C ILE A 136 15.65 4.79 12.34
N PRO A 137 16.30 5.72 13.07
CA PRO A 137 17.76 5.88 13.06
C PRO A 137 18.52 4.63 13.54
N GLU A 138 17.85 3.75 14.28
CA GLU A 138 18.40 2.50 14.80
C GLU A 138 18.62 1.42 13.74
N ALA A 139 17.90 1.49 12.61
CA ALA A 139 17.98 0.48 11.57
C ALA A 139 19.12 0.77 10.59
N ALA A 140 19.83 -0.28 10.17
CA ALA A 140 20.71 -0.19 9.01
C ALA A 140 19.86 0.10 7.76
N TRP A 141 20.44 0.80 6.79
CA TRP A 141 19.82 1.01 5.49
C TRP A 141 20.61 0.32 4.39
N GLN A 142 19.91 -0.35 3.49
CA GLN A 142 20.46 -0.97 2.30
C GLN A 142 19.64 -0.59 1.07
N ARG A 143 20.32 -0.23 -0.01
CA ARG A 143 19.70 -0.03 -1.31
C ARG A 143 19.22 -1.38 -1.91
N CYS A 144 18.05 -1.41 -2.52
CA CYS A 144 17.57 -2.56 -3.28
C CYS A 144 18.43 -2.80 -4.55
N TYR A 145 18.57 -4.07 -4.93
CA TYR A 145 19.34 -4.50 -6.11
C TYR A 145 18.49 -4.49 -7.37
#